data_AF-A0A914Y5K6-F1
#
_entry.id   AF-A0A914Y5K6-F1
#
_cell.length_a   1.000
_cell.length_b   1.000
_cell.length_c   1.000
_cell.angle_alpha   90.00
_cell.angle_beta   90.00
_cell.angle_gamma   90.00
#
_symmetry.space_group_name_H-M   'P 1'
#
loop_
_entity.id
_entity.type
_entity.pdbx_description
1 polymer ?
#
loop_
_entity_poly.entity_id
_entity_poly.type
_entity_poly.pdbx_seq_one_letter_code
_entity_poly.pdbx_strand_id
1 'polypeptide(L)' 'MEKLIQDIQSIFKDDVINTDDIKHVLQNYKSNSLDWKKYAHFDAHKYTRNLVDIGNGKYNMLILCWGPGMGSRYVLGFS' A
#
# COMPACT_ATOMS: atom_id res chain seq x y z
N MET A 1 -9.76 7.38 -0.45
CA MET A 1 -8.32 7.08 -0.24
C MET A 1 -7.54 8.33 0.14
N GLU A 2 -7.92 9.52 -0.33
CA GLU A 2 -7.26 10.78 0.05
C GLU A 2 -7.20 10.98 1.57
N LYS A 3 -8.30 10.75 2.29
CA LYS A 3 -8.32 10.81 3.76
C LYS A 3 -7.34 9.82 4.41
N LEU A 4 -7.26 8.58 3.89
CA LEU A 4 -6.30 7.58 4.35
C LEU A 4 -4.85 8.08 4.18
N ILE A 5 -4.53 8.65 3.02
CA ILE A 5 -3.20 9.21 2.76
C ILE A 5 -2.90 10.36 3.73
N GLN A 6 -3.84 11.28 3.94
CA GLN A 6 -3.67 12.40 4.87
C GLN A 6 -3.46 11.94 6.32
N ASP A 7 -4.20 10.92 6.76
CA ASP A 7 -4.06 10.38 8.12
C ASP A 7 -2.69 9.69 8.29
N ILE A 8 -2.24 8.91 7.30
CA ILE A 8 -0.89 8.32 7.29
C ILE A 8 0.18 9.43 7.29
N GLN A 9 0.07 10.43 6.41
CA GLN A 9 0.99 11.56 6.37
C GLN A 9 1.07 12.27 7.73
N SER A 10 -0.06 12.42 8.43
CA SER A 10 -0.09 13.02 9.76
C SER A 10 0.65 12.19 10.79
N ILE A 11 0.48 10.86 10.80
CA ILE A 11 1.21 9.96 11.71
C ILE A 11 2.72 10.06 11.46
N PHE A 12 3.13 10.08 10.19
CA PHE A 12 4.54 10.15 9.80
C PHE A 12 5.14 11.57 9.87
N LYS A 13 4.40 12.60 10.31
CA LYS A 13 5.01 13.91 10.63
C LYS A 13 5.90 13.79 11.87
N ASP A 14 5.47 13.02 12.86
CA ASP A 14 6.22 12.81 14.08
C ASP A 14 7.46 11.92 13.85
N ASP A 15 8.45 12.02 14.72
CA ASP A 15 9.68 11.22 14.64
C ASP A 15 9.52 9.85 15.32
N VAL A 16 8.60 9.75 16.28
CA VAL A 16 8.24 8.49 16.93
C VAL A 16 6.93 8.00 16.34
N ILE A 17 7.00 6.86 15.66
CA ILE A 17 5.86 6.30 14.92
C ILE A 17 5.30 5.11 15.68
N ASN A 18 4.02 5.17 16.02
CA ASN A 18 3.29 4.04 16.57
C ASN A 18 2.70 3.18 15.44
N THR A 19 3.16 1.93 15.34
CA THR A 19 2.69 1.01 14.30
C THR A 19 1.22 0.62 14.45
N ASP A 20 0.66 0.69 15.66
CA ASP A 20 -0.74 0.31 15.88
C ASP A 20 -1.71 1.37 15.37
N ASP A 21 -1.33 2.65 15.41
CA ASP A 21 -2.11 3.74 14.82
C ASP A 21 -2.17 3.58 13.29
N ILE A 22 -1.06 3.19 12.66
CA ILE A 22 -1.01 2.90 11.21
C ILE A 22 -1.93 1.72 10.87
N LYS A 23 -1.87 0.62 11.64
CA LYS A 23 -2.75 -0.54 11.44
C LYS A 23 -4.21 -0.15 11.55
N HIS A 24 -4.56 0.63 12.58
CA HIS A 24 -5.92 1.08 12.82
C HIS A 24 -6.45 1.96 11.68
N VAL A 25 -5.65 2.91 11.20
CA VAL A 25 -6.00 3.77 10.06
C VAL A 25 -6.18 2.94 8.78
N LEU A 26 -5.29 2.00 8.50
CA LEU A 26 -5.40 1.10 7.34
C LEU A 26 -6.64 0.19 7.41
N GLN A 27 -6.95 -0.36 8.59
CA GLN A 27 -8.10 -1.26 8.80
C GLN A 27 -9.44 -0.53 8.69
N ASN A 28 -9.51 0.72 9.11
CA ASN A 28 -10.73 1.52 9.03
C ASN A 28 -11.01 2.07 7.64
N TYR A 29 -10.04 1.99 6.72
CA TYR A 29 -10.28 2.37 5.33
C TYR A 29 -11.26 1.41 4.65
N LYS A 30 -12.46 1.91 4.35
CA LYS A 30 -13.42 1.21 3.51
C LYS A 30 -13.00 1.34 2.04
N SER A 31 -12.61 0.22 1.43
CA SER A 31 -12.14 0.18 0.05
C SER A 31 -13.22 0.66 -0.94
N ASN A 32 -12.84 1.57 -1.83
CA ASN A 32 -13.66 2.08 -2.92
C ASN A 32 -12.86 2.05 -4.22
N SER A 33 -13.36 1.33 -5.22
CA SER A 33 -12.66 1.17 -6.51
C SER A 33 -12.39 2.48 -7.22
N LEU A 34 -13.26 3.48 -7.10
CA LEU A 34 -13.07 4.80 -7.70
C LEU A 34 -11.82 5.50 -7.16
N ASP A 35 -11.44 5.21 -5.91
CA ASP A 35 -10.30 5.85 -5.26
C ASP A 35 -8.96 5.32 -5.77
N TRP A 36 -8.84 3.99 -5.87
CA TRP A 36 -7.57 3.31 -6.13
C TRP A 36 -7.38 2.89 -7.58
N LYS A 37 -8.43 2.90 -8.41
CA LYS A 37 -8.36 2.47 -9.82
C LYS A 37 -7.32 3.23 -10.64
N LYS A 38 -7.10 4.52 -10.34
CA LYS A 38 -6.08 5.34 -11.01
C LYS A 38 -4.64 4.85 -10.79
N TYR A 39 -4.40 4.08 -9.72
CA TYR A 39 -3.11 3.45 -9.43
C TYR A 39 -3.09 1.97 -9.82
N ALA A 40 -4.22 1.38 -10.20
CA ALA A 40 -4.31 -0.05 -10.47
C ALA A 40 -3.91 -0.38 -11.91
N HIS A 41 -2.62 -0.23 -12.21
CA HIS A 41 -2.05 -0.66 -13.47
C HIS A 41 -1.75 -2.16 -13.40
N PHE A 42 -2.33 -2.95 -14.29
CA PHE A 42 -2.10 -4.39 -14.34
C PHE A 42 -1.11 -4.74 -15.45
N ASP A 43 -0.34 -5.80 -15.23
CA ASP A 43 0.50 -6.44 -16.23
C ASP A 43 0.09 -7.92 -16.30
N ALA A 44 0.00 -8.47 -17.51
CA ALA A 44 -0.49 -9.83 -17.73
C ALA A 44 0.47 -10.93 -17.26
N HIS A 45 1.75 -10.61 -17.02
CA HIS A 45 2.82 -11.57 -16.78
C HIS A 45 3.47 -11.41 -15.40
N LYS A 46 3.42 -10.22 -14.80
CA LYS A 46 3.94 -9.95 -13.43
C LYS A 46 3.00 -9.11 -12.58
N TYR A 47 3.10 -9.26 -11.25
CA TYR A 47 2.43 -8.34 -10.35
C TYR A 47 3.07 -6.95 -10.51
N THR A 48 2.27 -5.91 -10.39
CA THR A 48 2.75 -4.53 -10.48
C THR A 48 2.85 -3.91 -9.09
N ARG A 49 3.78 -2.97 -8.95
CA ARG A 49 3.97 -2.16 -7.75
C ARG A 49 3.70 -0.72 -8.14
N ASN A 50 2.53 -0.20 -7.78
CA ASN A 50 2.08 1.11 -8.22
C ASN A 50 2.24 2.10 -7.08
N LEU A 51 3.07 3.12 -7.27
CA LEU A 51 3.33 4.14 -6.27
C LEU A 51 2.10 5.03 -6.07
N VAL A 52 1.65 5.12 -4.83
CA VAL A 52 0.50 5.95 -4.43
C VAL A 52 0.98 7.24 -3.79
N ASP A 53 1.94 7.14 -2.86
CA ASP A 53 2.45 8.27 -2.10
C ASP A 53 3.89 7.99 -1.63
N ILE A 54 4.77 8.98 -1.75
CA ILE A 54 6.18 8.93 -1.27
C ILE A 54 6.33 9.49 0.15
N GLY A 55 5.22 9.94 0.75
CA GLY A 55 5.21 10.58 2.05
C GLY A 55 6.18 11.76 2.14
N ASN A 56 6.85 11.86 3.29
CA ASN A 56 7.88 12.87 3.57
C ASN A 56 9.29 12.24 3.58
N GLY A 57 9.52 11.21 2.76
CA GLY A 57 10.76 10.42 2.78
C GLY A 57 10.85 9.40 3.94
N LYS A 58 9.83 9.33 4.80
CA LYS A 58 9.74 8.40 5.93
C LYS A 58 9.01 7.09 5.59
N TYR A 59 8.23 7.04 4.50
CA TYR A 59 7.54 5.82 4.04
C TYR A 59 7.23 5.90 2.54
N ASN A 60 6.88 4.75 1.96
CA ASN A 60 6.27 4.67 0.64
C ASN A 60 4.96 3.88 0.73
N MET A 61 3.89 4.41 0.13
CA MET A 61 2.61 3.73 -0.03
C MET A 61 2.50 3.20 -1.45
N LEU A 62 2.26 1.89 -1.58
CA LEU A 62 2.15 1.20 -2.86
C LEU A 62 0.82 0.43 -2.94
N ILE A 63 0.24 0.34 -4.14
CA ILE A 63 -0.80 -0.64 -4.47
C ILE A 63 -0.15 -1.77 -5.26
N LEU A 64 -0.32 -3.00 -4.78
CA LEU A 64 0.08 -4.21 -5.48
C LEU A 64 -1.10 -4.75 -6.27
N CYS A 65 -0.94 -4.89 -7.58
CA CYS A 65 -1.95 -5.52 -8.42
C CYS A 65 -1.48 -6.89 -8.87
N TRP A 66 -2.29 -7.90 -8.58
CA TRP A 66 -2.08 -9.29 -8.96
C TRP A 66 -3.06 -9.63 -10.08
N GLY A 67 -2.56 -10.08 -11.22
CA GLY A 67 -3.41 -10.69 -12.24
C GLY A 67 -3.92 -12.08 -11.80
N PRO A 68 -4.89 -12.65 -12.53
CA PRO A 68 -5.42 -13.98 -12.22
C PRO A 68 -4.33 -15.05 -12.14
N GLY A 69 -4.30 -15.83 -11.06
CA GLY A 69 -3.32 -16.92 -10.87
C GLY A 69 -1.93 -16.49 -10.37
N MET A 70 -1.74 -15.21 -10.03
CA MET A 70 -0.44 -14.68 -9.61
C MET A 70 -0.32 -14.64 -8.10
N GLY A 71 0.69 -15.30 -7.56
CA GLY A 71 1.10 -15.21 -6.15
C GLY A 71 2.49 -14.59 -6.01
N SER A 72 2.84 -14.12 -4.81
CA SER A 72 4.23 -13.79 -4.53
C SER A 72 5.06 -15.06 -4.63
N ARG A 73 6.29 -14.97 -5.17
CA ARG A 73 7.22 -16.10 -5.16
C ARG A 73 7.44 -16.49 -3.69
N TYR A 74 6.97 -17.67 -3.28
CA TYR A 74 7.44 -18.29 -2.05
C TYR A 74 8.96 -18.44 -2.17
N VAL A 75 9.70 -17.85 -1.24
CA VAL A 75 11.13 -18.11 -1.11
C VAL A 75 11.25 -19.56 -0.65
N LEU A 76 11.48 -20.48 -1.59
CA LEU A 76 12.00 -21.80 -1.27
C LEU A 76 13.42 -21.61 -0.76
N GLY A 77 13.56 -21.65 0.56
CA GLY A 77 14.84 -21.59 1.24
C GLY A 77 14.65 -21.96 2.70
N PHE A 78 14.62 -23.26 3.00
CA PHE A 78 15.73 -23.95 3.66
C PHE A 78 15.70 -25.41 3.25
N SER A 79 16.90 -25.91 2.95
CA SER A 79 17.29 -27.29 2.65
C SER A 79 16.85 -28.29 3.71
#